data_AF-A0A926H0Z5-F1
#
_entry.id   AF-A0A926H0Z5-F1
#
_cell.length_a   1.000
_cell.length_b   1.000
_cell.length_c   1.000
_cell.angle_alpha   90.00
_cell.angle_beta   90.00
_cell.angle_gamma   90.00
#
_symmetry.space_group_name_H-M   'P 1'
#
loop_
_entity.id
_entity.type
_entity.pdbx_description
1 polymer ?
#
loop_
_entity_poly.entity_id
_entity_poly.type
_entity_poly.pdbx_seq_one_letter_code
_entity_poly.pdbx_strand_id
1 'polypeptide(L)'
;MESDRIELRRKRDFGATINVVFEFIRKNWRPMGKSLLFIVGPVLLVASVVSGFYLRGILGMVDSLGRYGDSPPANPLAIFNDIWPVLILSAISGVISTIFLFAVVSGYVRLYVSSAPATLDVDDVWAEVRSSFWRL
;
A
#
# COMPACT_ATOMS: atom_id res chain seq x y z
N MET A 1 24.11 2.12 -29.60
CA MET A 1 23.16 1.13 -29.08
C MET A 1 21.93 1.90 -28.67
N GLU A 2 20.85 1.75 -29.43
CA GLU A 2 19.64 2.55 -29.30
C GLU A 2 18.93 2.26 -27.98
N SER A 3 18.53 3.31 -27.27
CA SER A 3 17.99 3.26 -25.91
C SER A 3 16.65 2.51 -25.86
N ASP A 4 16.63 1.26 -25.40
CA ASP A 4 15.41 0.44 -25.12
C ASP A 4 14.56 0.97 -23.93
N ARG A 5 14.89 2.18 -23.44
CA ARG A 5 14.23 2.85 -22.33
C ARG A 5 13.02 3.64 -22.83
N ILE A 6 11.91 3.53 -22.11
CA ILE A 6 10.67 4.23 -22.42
C ILE A 6 10.81 5.69 -21.96
N GLU A 7 10.65 6.64 -22.88
CA GLU A 7 10.59 8.06 -22.54
C GLU A 7 9.24 8.43 -21.92
N LEU A 8 9.17 8.53 -20.60
CA LEU A 8 7.94 8.88 -19.89
C LEU A 8 7.54 10.36 -20.06
N ARG A 9 8.50 11.27 -20.25
CA ARG A 9 8.28 12.73 -20.36
C ARG A 9 8.09 13.22 -21.81
N ARG A 10 7.21 12.58 -22.58
CA ARG A 10 6.90 13.01 -23.96
C ARG A 10 5.40 13.24 -24.11
N LYS A 11 5.03 14.36 -24.74
CA LYS A 11 3.63 14.70 -25.06
C LYS A 11 3.12 13.76 -26.15
N ARG A 12 2.04 13.06 -25.87
CA ARG A 12 1.40 12.06 -26.74
C ARG A 12 -0.12 12.22 -26.65
N ASP A 13 -0.84 11.66 -27.62
CA ASP A 13 -2.28 11.47 -27.52
C ASP A 13 -2.62 10.48 -26.39
N PHE A 14 -3.90 10.47 -25.98
CA PHE A 14 -4.35 9.66 -24.84
C PHE A 14 -4.10 8.15 -25.06
N GLY A 15 -4.42 7.64 -26.25
CA GLY A 15 -4.25 6.21 -26.58
C GLY A 15 -2.79 5.78 -26.51
N ALA A 16 -1.88 6.56 -27.12
CA ALA A 16 -0.45 6.27 -27.02
C ALA A 16 0.09 6.40 -25.58
N THR A 17 -0.45 7.32 -24.77
CA THR A 17 -0.05 7.47 -23.36
C THR A 17 -0.39 6.20 -22.57
N ILE A 18 -1.59 5.66 -22.74
CA ILE A 18 -2.02 4.42 -22.08
C ILE A 18 -1.16 3.23 -22.53
N ASN A 19 -0.88 3.11 -23.83
CA ASN A 19 0.01 2.06 -24.34
C ASN A 19 1.40 2.10 -23.70
N VAL A 20 1.97 3.31 -23.56
CA VAL A 20 3.26 3.52 -22.91
C VAL A 20 3.25 3.11 -21.43
N VAL A 21 2.16 3.38 -20.70
CA VAL A 21 2.02 2.93 -19.30
C VAL A 21 2.02 1.40 -19.21
N PHE A 22 1.25 0.72 -20.06
CA PHE A 22 1.24 -0.74 -20.09
C PHE A 22 2.60 -1.33 -20.50
N GLU A 23 3.27 -0.75 -21.50
CA GLU A 23 4.60 -1.16 -21.91
C GLU A 23 5.62 -0.97 -20.77
N PHE A 24 5.53 0.15 -20.05
CA PHE A 24 6.36 0.43 -18.88
C PHE A 24 6.17 -0.61 -17.78
N ILE A 25 4.92 -0.90 -17.42
CA ILE A 25 4.61 -1.92 -16.42
C ILE A 25 5.11 -3.29 -16.89
N ARG A 26 4.89 -3.65 -18.16
CA ARG A 26 5.33 -4.95 -18.70
C ARG A 26 6.85 -5.09 -18.68
N LYS A 27 7.60 -4.08 -19.11
CA LYS A 27 9.07 -4.09 -19.10
C LYS A 27 9.64 -4.13 -17.68
N ASN A 28 8.99 -3.46 -16.73
CA ASN A 28 9.48 -3.30 -15.35
C ASN A 28 8.77 -4.19 -14.31
N TRP A 29 7.87 -5.08 -14.72
CA TRP A 29 7.02 -5.86 -13.80
C TRP A 29 7.83 -6.65 -12.76
N ARG A 30 8.94 -7.26 -13.19
CA ARG A 30 9.81 -8.05 -12.29
C ARG A 30 10.53 -7.18 -11.25
N PRO A 31 11.36 -6.18 -11.64
CA PRO A 31 12.06 -5.34 -10.65
C PRO A 31 11.11 -4.49 -9.80
N MET A 32 10.06 -3.91 -10.39
CA MET A 32 9.06 -3.15 -9.66
C MET A 32 8.25 -4.04 -8.72
N GLY A 33 7.84 -5.23 -9.19
CA GLY A 33 7.11 -6.22 -8.39
C GLY A 33 7.93 -6.76 -7.22
N LYS A 34 9.24 -7.00 -7.41
CA LYS A 34 10.15 -7.34 -6.31
C LYS A 34 10.22 -6.23 -5.28
N SER A 35 10.38 -4.98 -5.72
CA SER A 35 10.43 -3.82 -4.82
C SER A 35 9.15 -3.68 -4.00
N LEU A 36 7.98 -3.85 -4.64
CA LEU A 36 6.69 -3.91 -3.97
C LEU A 36 6.64 -5.06 -2.95
N LEU A 37 7.03 -6.26 -3.35
CA LEU A 37 6.96 -7.44 -2.49
C LEU A 37 7.88 -7.32 -1.27
N PHE A 38 9.12 -6.89 -1.44
CA PHE A 38 10.10 -6.84 -0.35
C PHE A 38 9.96 -5.62 0.55
N ILE A 39 9.50 -4.48 0.02
CA ILE A 39 9.33 -3.25 0.81
C ILE A 39 7.92 -3.16 1.39
N VAL A 40 6.89 -3.33 0.55
CA VAL A 40 5.48 -3.18 0.96
C VAL A 40 4.94 -4.48 1.58
N GLY A 41 5.46 -5.65 1.17
CA GLY A 41 5.01 -6.95 1.69
C GLY A 41 5.06 -7.08 3.21
N PRO A 42 6.18 -6.76 3.89
CA PRO A 42 6.23 -6.78 5.36
C PRO A 42 5.18 -5.89 6.03
N VAL A 43 4.94 -4.70 5.47
CA VAL A 43 3.91 -3.76 5.96
C VAL A 43 2.51 -4.35 5.80
N LEU A 44 2.22 -4.95 4.64
CA LEU A 44 0.94 -5.60 4.36
C LEU A 44 0.71 -6.86 5.19
N LEU A 45 1.76 -7.60 5.53
CA LEU A 45 1.64 -8.74 6.44
C LEU A 45 1.17 -8.29 7.82
N VAL A 46 1.75 -7.22 8.36
CA VAL A 46 1.30 -6.63 9.63
C VAL A 46 -0.14 -6.14 9.50
N ALA A 47 -0.47 -5.39 8.44
CA ALA A 47 -1.83 -4.91 8.21
C ALA A 47 -2.85 -6.05 8.08
N SER A 48 -2.46 -7.20 7.50
CA SER A 48 -3.31 -8.38 7.37
C SER A 48 -3.61 -9.03 8.72
N VAL A 49 -2.63 -9.08 9.62
CA VAL A 49 -2.85 -9.54 11.00
C VAL A 49 -3.81 -8.60 11.73
N VAL A 50 -3.63 -7.29 11.60
CA VAL A 50 -4.54 -6.28 12.18
C VAL A 50 -5.96 -6.42 11.63
N SER A 51 -6.09 -6.63 10.31
CA SER A 51 -7.39 -6.87 9.67
C SER A 51 -8.08 -8.15 10.19
N GLY A 52 -7.31 -9.19 10.52
CA GLY A 52 -7.83 -10.39 11.19
C GLY A 52 -8.42 -10.09 12.57
N PHE A 53 -7.76 -9.26 13.37
CA PHE A 53 -8.33 -8.78 14.65
C PHE A 53 -9.57 -7.92 14.43
N TYR A 54 -9.57 -7.06 13.41
CA TYR A 54 -10.72 -6.22 13.07
C TYR A 54 -11.94 -7.07 12.71
N LEU A 55 -11.76 -8.10 11.88
CA LEU A 55 -12.84 -9.02 11.54
C LEU A 55 -13.38 -9.75 12.78
N ARG A 56 -12.49 -10.20 13.69
CA ARG A 56 -12.91 -10.79 14.97
C ARG A 56 -13.71 -9.81 15.83
N GLY A 57 -13.29 -8.53 15.88
CA GLY A 57 -14.00 -7.47 16.59
C GLY A 57 -15.41 -7.24 16.05
N ILE A 58 -15.58 -7.22 14.72
CA ILE A 58 -16.91 -7.13 14.08
C ILE A 58 -17.77 -8.34 14.44
N LEU A 59 -17.24 -9.56 14.31
CA LEU A 59 -18.00 -10.78 14.61
C LEU A 59 -18.44 -10.81 16.08
N GLY A 60 -17.55 -10.45 17.01
CA GLY A 60 -17.89 -10.34 18.44
C GLY A 60 -18.96 -9.28 18.72
N MET A 61 -18.95 -8.16 17.97
CA MET A 61 -20.00 -7.15 18.05
C MET A 61 -21.36 -7.69 17.60
N VAL A 62 -21.41 -8.44 16.49
CA VAL A 62 -22.64 -9.07 15.97
C VAL A 62 -23.19 -10.10 16.97
N ASP A 63 -22.33 -10.95 17.53
CA ASP A 63 -22.71 -11.92 18.56
C ASP A 63 -23.26 -11.22 19.82
N SER A 64 -22.64 -10.12 20.22
CA SER A 64 -23.07 -9.33 21.36
C SER A 64 -24.45 -8.71 21.13
N LEU A 65 -24.70 -8.13 19.94
CA LEU A 65 -26.00 -7.60 19.56
C LEU A 65 -27.10 -8.68 19.56
N GLY A 66 -26.79 -9.90 19.15
CA GLY A 66 -27.71 -11.04 19.24
C GLY A 66 -28.10 -11.40 20.68
N ARG A 67 -27.14 -11.32 21.61
CA ARG A 67 -27.37 -11.58 23.05
C ARG A 67 -28.12 -10.47 23.77
N TYR A 68 -27.99 -9.23 23.32
CA TYR A 68 -28.69 -8.09 23.93
C TYR A 68 -30.21 -8.11 23.75
N GLY A 69 -30.74 -8.92 22.83
CA GLY A 69 -32.18 -9.19 22.73
C GLY A 69 -32.77 -9.81 24.00
N ASP A 70 -31.96 -10.52 24.79
CA ASP A 70 -32.41 -11.22 26.00
C ASP A 70 -32.18 -10.39 27.29
N SER A 71 -31.24 -9.44 27.30
CA SER A 71 -30.94 -8.56 28.44
C SER A 71 -30.13 -7.33 27.99
N PRO A 72 -30.75 -6.16 27.76
CA PRO A 72 -30.03 -4.98 27.25
C PRO A 72 -29.01 -4.43 28.27
N PRO A 73 -27.88 -3.86 27.81
CA PRO A 73 -26.85 -3.32 28.69
C PRO A 73 -27.28 -1.99 29.28
N ALA A 74 -26.78 -1.67 30.47
CA ALA A 74 -26.97 -0.36 31.10
C ALA A 74 -26.37 0.80 30.27
N ASN A 75 -25.35 0.54 29.46
CA ASN A 75 -24.77 1.48 28.51
C ASN A 75 -24.74 0.88 27.10
N PRO A 76 -25.58 1.36 26.17
CA PRO A 76 -25.60 0.92 24.77
C PRO A 76 -24.27 1.10 24.04
N LEU A 77 -23.41 2.03 24.49
CA LEU A 77 -22.10 2.27 23.87
C LEU A 77 -21.03 1.27 24.32
N ALA A 78 -21.28 0.46 25.36
CA ALA A 78 -20.32 -0.54 25.84
C ALA A 78 -19.95 -1.56 24.76
N ILE A 79 -20.84 -1.76 23.77
CA ILE A 79 -20.64 -2.62 22.60
C ILE A 79 -19.43 -2.17 21.76
N PHE A 80 -19.07 -0.89 21.80
CA PHE A 80 -17.95 -0.32 21.03
C PHE A 80 -16.61 -0.32 21.77
N ASN A 81 -16.58 -0.60 23.08
CA ASN A 81 -15.32 -0.57 23.84
C ASN A 81 -14.28 -1.57 23.32
N ASP A 82 -14.75 -2.74 22.88
CA ASP A 82 -13.86 -3.82 22.42
C ASP A 82 -13.40 -3.62 20.97
N ILE A 83 -14.15 -2.85 20.16
CA ILE A 83 -13.83 -2.64 18.74
C ILE A 83 -12.96 -1.40 18.51
N TRP A 84 -13.08 -0.37 19.35
CA TRP A 84 -12.39 0.91 19.12
C TRP A 84 -10.87 0.81 18.99
N PRO A 85 -10.15 0.11 19.87
CA PRO A 85 -8.70 -0.01 19.76
C PRO A 85 -8.27 -0.68 18.45
N VAL A 86 -8.98 -1.74 18.05
CA VAL A 86 -8.70 -2.49 16.83
C VAL A 86 -9.03 -1.69 15.59
N LEU A 87 -10.10 -0.90 15.62
CA LEU A 87 -10.49 -0.02 14.52
C LEU A 87 -9.46 1.08 14.27
N ILE A 88 -8.97 1.74 15.32
CA ILE A 88 -7.91 2.75 15.22
C ILE A 88 -6.63 2.12 14.66
N LEU A 89 -6.24 0.96 15.19
CA LEU A 89 -5.06 0.23 14.71
C LEU A 89 -5.20 -0.16 13.23
N SER A 90 -6.38 -0.63 12.82
CA SER A 90 -6.69 -0.97 11.43
C SER A 90 -6.59 0.25 10.52
N ALA A 91 -7.16 1.39 10.93
CA ALA A 91 -7.09 2.63 10.17
C ALA A 91 -5.64 3.11 9.97
N ILE A 92 -4.84 3.14 11.04
CA ILE A 92 -3.42 3.51 10.99
C ILE A 92 -2.65 2.56 10.08
N SER A 93 -2.84 1.25 10.24
CA SER A 93 -2.14 0.24 9.42
C SER A 93 -2.48 0.38 7.93
N GLY A 94 -3.74 0.72 7.61
CA GLY A 94 -4.18 1.00 6.24
C GLY A 94 -3.51 2.24 5.66
N VAL A 95 -3.49 3.34 6.40
CA VAL A 95 -2.82 4.59 5.99
C VAL A 95 -1.33 4.34 5.74
N ILE A 96 -0.64 3.67 6.66
CA ILE A 96 0.79 3.33 6.51
C ILE A 96 1.01 2.48 5.25
N SER A 97 0.19 1.44 5.05
CA SER A 97 0.28 0.57 3.87
C SER A 97 0.12 1.36 2.56
N THR A 98 -0.84 2.27 2.51
CA THR A 98 -1.07 3.15 1.36
C THR A 98 0.10 4.10 1.12
N ILE A 99 0.66 4.71 2.18
CA ILE A 99 1.83 5.59 2.06
C ILE A 99 3.02 4.80 1.48
N PHE A 100 3.33 3.61 2.00
CA PHE A 100 4.43 2.78 1.50
C PHE A 100 4.22 2.37 0.05
N LEU A 101 2.99 2.01 -0.35
CA LEU A 101 2.66 1.69 -1.73
C LEU A 101 2.94 2.88 -2.66
N PHE A 102 2.44 4.07 -2.32
CA PHE A 102 2.70 5.28 -3.11
C PHE A 102 4.18 5.66 -3.13
N ALA A 103 4.88 5.53 -2.00
CA ALA A 103 6.30 5.83 -1.91
C ALA A 103 7.13 4.92 -2.83
N VAL A 104 6.87 3.60 -2.82
CA VAL A 104 7.59 2.64 -3.67
C VAL A 104 7.29 2.87 -5.15
N VAL A 105 6.02 3.03 -5.54
CA VAL A 105 5.65 3.24 -6.94
C VAL A 105 6.22 4.57 -7.46
N SER A 106 6.03 5.66 -6.72
CA SER A 106 6.51 6.97 -7.15
C SER A 106 8.04 7.07 -7.10
N GLY A 107 8.70 6.46 -6.09
CA GLY A 107 10.14 6.37 -6.00
C GLY A 107 10.75 5.58 -7.17
N TYR A 108 10.17 4.44 -7.52
CA TYR A 108 10.57 3.65 -8.69
C TYR A 108 10.48 4.48 -9.98
N VAL A 109 9.34 5.17 -10.20
CA VAL A 109 9.17 6.03 -11.39
C VAL A 109 10.16 7.21 -11.38
N ARG A 110 10.42 7.83 -10.23
CA ARG A 110 11.42 8.92 -10.12
C ARG A 110 12.82 8.43 -10.47
N LEU A 111 13.25 7.29 -9.93
CA LEU A 111 14.55 6.67 -10.26
C LEU A 111 14.61 6.31 -11.75
N TYR A 112 13.54 5.72 -12.29
CA TYR A 112 13.44 5.40 -13.70
C TYR A 112 13.47 6.64 -14.61
N VAL A 113 13.18 7.84 -14.12
CA VAL A 113 13.23 9.09 -14.92
C VAL A 113 14.53 9.86 -14.70
N SER A 114 15.04 9.92 -13.47
CA SER A 114 16.13 10.82 -13.04
C SER A 114 17.54 10.38 -13.44
N SER A 115 17.71 9.11 -13.85
CA SER A 115 18.95 8.46 -14.35
C SER A 115 19.62 7.58 -13.30
N ALA A 116 19.54 6.25 -13.50
CA ALA A 116 20.43 5.18 -13.03
C ALA A 116 19.85 3.82 -13.52
N PRO A 117 20.55 2.68 -13.34
CA PRO A 117 21.09 1.72 -14.31
C PRO A 117 20.09 1.00 -15.25
N ALA A 118 20.57 0.12 -16.14
CA ALA A 118 19.73 -0.73 -17.00
C ALA A 118 18.71 -1.59 -16.22
N THR A 119 18.98 -1.85 -14.94
CA THR A 119 18.11 -2.58 -14.02
C THR A 119 18.12 -1.88 -12.65
N LEU A 120 16.95 -1.49 -12.16
CA LEU A 120 16.76 -0.98 -10.79
C LEU A 120 16.64 -2.16 -9.83
N ASP A 121 17.37 -2.12 -8.71
CA ASP A 121 17.25 -3.10 -7.64
C ASP A 121 16.37 -2.59 -6.49
N VAL A 122 15.98 -3.49 -5.60
CA VAL A 122 15.16 -3.21 -4.41
C VAL A 122 15.84 -2.19 -3.50
N ASP A 123 17.17 -2.26 -3.37
CA ASP A 123 17.95 -1.37 -2.51
C ASP A 123 17.94 0.08 -3.02
N ASP A 124 17.98 0.29 -4.34
CA ASP A 124 17.89 1.62 -4.95
C ASP A 124 16.54 2.27 -4.61
N VAL A 125 15.47 1.49 -4.76
CA VAL A 125 14.09 1.94 -4.49
C VAL A 125 13.91 2.21 -3.00
N TRP A 126 14.46 1.36 -2.12
CA TRP A 126 14.41 1.57 -0.68
C TRP A 126 15.13 2.84 -0.24
N ALA A 127 16.30 3.11 -0.82
CA ALA A 127 17.05 4.33 -0.55
C ALA A 127 16.25 5.59 -0.94
N GLU A 128 15.57 5.56 -2.10
CA GLU A 128 14.71 6.67 -2.55
C GLU A 128 13.45 6.83 -1.70
N VAL A 129 12.82 5.73 -1.29
CA VAL A 129 11.68 5.76 -0.36
C VAL A 129 12.09 6.41 0.95
N ARG A 130 13.21 5.97 1.54
CA ARG A 130 13.74 6.53 2.80
C ARG A 130 14.09 8.00 2.66
N SER A 131 14.72 8.40 1.55
CA SER A 131 15.10 9.80 1.31
C SER A 131 13.86 10.70 1.18
N SER A 132 12.83 10.22 0.49
CA SER A 132 11.58 10.93 0.28
C SER A 132 10.79 11.12 1.58
N PHE A 133 10.82 10.14 2.48
CA PHE A 133 10.18 10.22 3.79
C PHE A 133 10.75 11.34 4.67
N TRP A 134 12.06 11.60 4.61
CA TRP A 134 12.70 12.67 5.40
C TRP A 134 12.67 14.04 4.73
N ARG A 135 12.20 14.12 3.47
CA ARG A 135 12.03 15.37 2.73
C ARG A 135 10.60 15.93 2.83
N LEU A 136 9.65 15.15 3.36
CA LEU A 136 8.30 15.58 3.75
C LEU A 136 8.35 16.35 5.06
#